data_AF-A0A7C4UEW7-F1
#
_entry.id   AF-A0A7C4UEW7-F1
#
_cell.length_a   1.000
_cell.length_b   1.000
_cell.length_c   1.000
_cell.angle_alpha   90.00
_cell.angle_beta   90.00
_cell.angle_gamma   90.00
#
_symmetry.space_group_name_H-M   'P 1'
#
loop_
_entity.id
_entity.type
_entity.pdbx_description
1 polymer ?
#
loop_
_entity_poly.entity_id
_entity_poly.type
_entity_poly.pdbx_seq_one_letter_code
_entity_poly.pdbx_strand_id
1 'polypeptide(L)'
;MAIPITCPGCGKNFKAENHLAGRTVSCPNCQHPFSIPLLDESEPGETYGVKEPEAPPPLPEMYLGPKKRMRLERDAPLPVARALPGNERREEPPAPRAKPAAPERPTLPVAKLLPAAEVEATGIDVSTIDIPQTPAWLRHLHWVLALALIPLVISLLHKDEGRDDIKERFEQTISQLPEERQQQARQKWDEVEKGEASEDELFEMLPRKRLVGAFLPRSTIVH
;
A
#
# COMPACT_ATOMS: atom_id res chain seq x y z
N MET A 1 -25.63 -7.36 21.70
CA MET A 1 -24.41 -6.64 21.28
C MET A 1 -23.25 -7.63 21.27
N ALA A 2 -22.20 -7.39 20.49
CA ALA A 2 -21.07 -8.32 20.37
C ALA A 2 -19.76 -7.62 20.75
N ILE A 3 -18.94 -8.30 21.55
CA ILE A 3 -17.66 -7.81 22.05
C ILE A 3 -16.56 -8.27 21.08
N PRO A 4 -15.83 -7.36 20.42
CA PRO A 4 -14.67 -7.73 19.62
C PRO A 4 -13.54 -8.19 20.55
N ILE A 5 -13.09 -9.42 20.37
CA ILE A 5 -12.02 -10.04 21.15
C ILE A 5 -10.96 -10.64 20.24
N THR A 6 -9.70 -10.55 20.68
CA THR A 6 -8.54 -11.09 19.97
C THR A 6 -8.03 -12.35 20.68
N CYS A 7 -7.87 -13.44 19.94
CA CYS A 7 -7.34 -14.68 20.53
C CYS A 7 -5.86 -14.52 20.89
N PRO A 8 -5.43 -14.83 22.13
CA PRO A 8 -4.00 -14.80 22.49
C PRO A 8 -3.17 -15.92 21.83
N GLY A 9 -3.83 -17.00 21.36
CA GLY A 9 -3.14 -18.12 20.71
C GLY A 9 -2.87 -17.93 19.22
N CYS A 10 -3.83 -17.37 18.46
CA CYS A 10 -3.70 -17.21 16.99
C CYS A 10 -3.80 -15.77 16.48
N GLY A 11 -4.08 -14.79 17.34
CA GLY A 11 -4.16 -13.38 16.96
C GLY A 11 -5.38 -12.99 16.11
N LYS A 12 -6.31 -13.91 15.84
CA LYS A 12 -7.52 -13.60 15.08
C LYS A 12 -8.55 -12.87 15.95
N ASN A 13 -9.24 -11.91 15.33
CA ASN A 13 -10.34 -11.17 15.95
C ASN A 13 -11.67 -11.87 15.67
N PHE A 14 -12.52 -11.98 16.67
CA PHE A 14 -13.87 -12.53 16.56
C PHE A 14 -14.82 -11.79 17.48
N LYS A 15 -16.11 -11.94 17.20
CA LYS A 15 -17.20 -11.30 17.91
C LYS A 15 -17.78 -12.32 18.87
N ALA A 16 -17.60 -12.12 20.18
CA ALA A 16 -18.29 -12.92 21.19
C ALA A 16 -19.57 -12.23 21.64
N GLU A 17 -20.58 -13.02 21.98
CA GLU A 17 -21.82 -12.49 22.54
C GLU A 17 -21.62 -12.07 23.99
N ASN A 18 -22.30 -10.99 24.42
CA ASN A 18 -22.19 -10.46 25.80
C ASN A 18 -22.47 -11.51 26.88
N HIS A 19 -23.33 -12.50 26.61
CA HIS A 19 -23.65 -13.55 27.58
C HIS A 19 -22.46 -14.51 27.89
N LEU A 20 -21.40 -14.45 27.08
CA LEU A 20 -20.16 -15.18 27.27
C LEU A 20 -19.10 -14.36 28.03
N ALA A 21 -19.38 -13.10 28.37
CA ALA A 21 -18.52 -12.29 29.21
C ALA A 21 -18.31 -12.99 30.57
N GLY A 22 -17.06 -13.09 31.00
CA GLY A 22 -16.68 -13.81 32.22
C GLY A 22 -16.61 -15.33 32.11
N ARG A 23 -16.97 -15.91 30.96
CA ARG A 23 -16.84 -17.36 30.73
C ARG A 23 -15.55 -17.69 29.98
N THR A 24 -15.03 -18.88 30.23
CA THR A 24 -13.94 -19.46 29.44
C THR A 24 -14.51 -20.00 28.15
N VAL A 25 -14.02 -19.48 27.03
CA VAL A 25 -14.43 -19.93 25.69
C VAL A 25 -13.21 -20.41 24.92
N SER A 26 -13.43 -21.33 23.99
CA SER A 26 -12.39 -21.83 23.10
C SER A 26 -12.41 -21.08 21.78
N CYS A 27 -11.24 -20.68 21.28
CA CYS A 27 -11.14 -20.04 19.98
C CYS A 27 -11.61 -21.00 18.86
N PRO A 28 -12.52 -20.59 17.96
CA PRO A 28 -12.99 -21.46 16.87
C PRO A 28 -11.90 -21.82 15.86
N ASN A 29 -10.80 -21.04 15.80
CA ASN A 29 -9.73 -21.24 14.83
C ASN A 29 -8.56 -22.09 15.35
N CYS A 30 -8.15 -21.92 16.61
CA CYS A 30 -7.02 -22.66 17.18
C CYS A 30 -7.35 -23.47 18.44
N GLN A 31 -8.62 -23.45 18.89
CA GLN A 31 -9.13 -24.17 20.07
C GLN A 31 -8.44 -23.80 21.39
N HIS A 32 -7.67 -22.70 21.41
CA HIS A 32 -7.06 -22.20 22.63
C HIS A 32 -8.14 -21.70 23.61
N PRO A 33 -8.18 -22.21 24.86
CA PRO A 33 -9.13 -21.77 25.88
C PRO A 33 -8.63 -20.47 26.53
N PHE A 34 -9.49 -19.46 26.59
CA PHE A 34 -9.18 -18.19 27.27
C PHE A 34 -10.47 -17.55 27.83
N SER A 35 -10.33 -16.68 28.82
CA SER A 35 -11.46 -16.02 29.50
C SER A 35 -11.78 -14.66 28.88
N ILE A 36 -13.06 -14.40 28.61
CA ILE A 36 -13.53 -13.08 28.17
C ILE A 36 -13.68 -12.16 29.39
N PRO A 37 -13.07 -10.96 29.43
CA PRO A 37 -13.24 -10.04 30.56
C PRO A 37 -14.71 -9.60 30.67
N LEU A 38 -15.26 -9.55 31.89
CA LEU A 38 -16.54 -8.87 32.12
C LEU A 38 -16.33 -7.39 31.91
N LEU A 39 -17.04 -6.82 30.94
CA LEU A 39 -17.33 -5.40 30.96
C LEU A 39 -18.55 -5.27 31.85
N ASP A 40 -18.35 -4.79 33.08
CA ASP A 40 -19.46 -4.48 33.97
C ASP A 40 -20.36 -3.46 33.26
N GLU A 41 -21.55 -3.92 32.89
CA GLU A 41 -22.62 -3.11 32.32
C GLU A 41 -23.25 -2.30 33.48
N SER A 42 -22.46 -1.41 34.09
CA SER A 42 -22.93 -0.43 35.07
C SER A 42 -23.02 0.95 34.41
N GLU A 43 -24.26 1.45 34.37
CA GLU A 43 -24.71 2.82 34.10
C GLU A 43 -24.80 3.25 32.62
N PRO A 44 -26.01 3.31 32.03
CA PRO A 44 -26.27 4.13 30.86
C PRO A 44 -26.28 5.60 31.29
N GLY A 45 -25.22 6.33 30.98
CA GLY A 45 -25.24 7.80 31.00
C GLY A 45 -24.47 8.46 32.14
N GLU A 46 -23.18 8.17 32.28
CA GLU A 46 -22.27 9.21 32.74
C GLU A 46 -21.80 10.01 31.53
N THR A 47 -22.41 11.18 31.38
CA THR A 47 -21.82 12.31 30.67
C THR A 47 -20.34 12.36 31.01
N TYR A 48 -19.47 12.17 30.03
CA TYR A 48 -18.07 12.57 30.16
C TYR A 48 -18.10 14.06 30.45
N GLY A 49 -18.02 14.41 31.73
CA GLY A 49 -17.64 15.73 32.17
C GLY A 49 -16.24 15.93 31.63
N VAL A 50 -16.15 16.55 30.45
CA VAL A 50 -14.99 17.32 30.06
C VAL A 50 -14.83 18.29 31.22
N LYS A 51 -13.95 17.94 32.16
CA LYS A 51 -13.39 18.91 33.07
C LYS A 51 -12.74 19.91 32.12
N GLU A 52 -13.41 21.05 31.95
CA GLU A 52 -12.85 22.25 31.33
C GLU A 52 -11.38 22.29 31.78
N PRO A 53 -10.41 22.20 30.86
CA PRO A 53 -9.03 22.15 31.27
C PRO A 53 -8.76 23.40 32.10
N GLU A 54 -8.48 23.19 33.39
CA GLU A 54 -7.95 24.24 34.25
C GLU A 54 -6.81 24.89 33.48
N ALA A 55 -6.91 26.22 33.34
CA ALA A 55 -5.97 27.02 32.61
C ALA A 55 -4.54 26.56 32.93
N PRO A 56 -3.69 26.36 31.90
CA PRO A 56 -2.33 25.92 32.13
C PRO A 56 -1.68 26.81 33.19
N PRO A 57 -0.95 26.24 34.17
CA PRO A 57 -0.28 27.03 35.19
C PRO A 57 0.57 28.10 34.49
N PRO A 58 0.61 29.34 35.03
CA PRO A 58 1.40 30.41 34.41
C PRO A 58 2.83 29.90 34.24
N LEU A 59 3.25 29.81 32.98
CA LEU A 59 4.62 29.42 32.64
C LEU A 59 5.57 30.34 33.41
N PRO A 60 6.60 29.81 34.08
CA PRO A 60 7.61 30.63 34.72
C PRO A 60 8.20 31.60 33.69
N GLU A 61 8.16 32.88 34.02
CA GLU A 61 8.50 34.05 33.20
C GLU A 61 10.02 34.19 32.94
N MET A 62 10.74 33.08 32.83
CA MET A 62 12.20 33.06 32.75
C MET A 62 12.73 32.56 31.40
N TYR A 63 12.28 33.10 30.27
CA TYR A 63 13.08 33.13 29.05
C TYR A 63 12.75 34.34 28.17
N LEU A 64 12.75 35.54 28.75
CA LEU A 64 13.03 36.76 27.99
C LEU A 64 14.54 36.97 27.94
N GLY A 65 15.21 36.12 27.16
CA GLY A 65 16.53 36.47 26.63
C GLY A 65 16.38 37.65 25.66
N PRO A 66 17.30 38.63 25.66
CA PRO A 66 17.20 39.77 24.76
C PRO A 66 17.31 39.26 23.31
N LYS A 67 16.19 39.36 22.57
CA LYS A 67 16.19 39.19 21.11
C LYS A 67 17.12 40.25 20.53
N LYS A 68 18.36 39.87 20.21
CA LYS A 68 19.20 40.62 19.28
C LYS A 68 18.38 40.78 18.00
N ARG A 69 17.94 42.00 17.75
CA ARG A 69 17.38 42.43 16.47
C ARG A 69 18.50 42.30 15.45
N MET A 70 18.63 41.15 14.78
CA MET A 70 19.28 41.11 13.47
C MET A 70 18.37 41.87 12.51
N ARG A 71 18.65 43.16 12.40
CA ARG A 71 18.31 43.97 11.25
C ARG A 71 19.08 43.35 10.09
N LEU A 72 18.46 42.43 9.36
CA LEU A 72 19.03 41.94 8.12
C LEU A 72 18.90 43.09 7.12
N GLU A 73 20.01 43.80 6.96
CA GLU A 73 20.25 44.83 5.96
C GLU A 73 19.81 44.35 4.58
N ARG A 74 19.05 45.23 3.93
CA ARG A 74 18.37 45.04 2.64
C ARG A 74 19.27 45.40 1.46
N ASP A 75 20.56 45.66 1.66
CA ASP A 75 21.41 46.23 0.62
C ASP A 75 22.73 45.47 0.50
N ALA A 76 22.68 44.29 -0.14
CA ALA A 76 23.86 43.63 -0.68
C ALA A 76 23.67 43.48 -2.21
N PRO A 77 24.61 43.96 -3.05
CA PRO A 77 24.51 43.84 -4.49
C PRO A 77 24.52 42.37 -4.92
N LEU A 78 23.64 42.03 -5.87
CA LEU A 78 23.59 40.75 -6.57
C LEU A 78 25.01 40.33 -7.04
N PRO A 79 25.45 39.09 -6.77
CA PRO A 79 26.69 38.59 -7.36
C PRO A 79 26.50 38.46 -8.88
N VAL A 80 27.29 39.26 -9.59
CA VAL A 80 27.46 39.24 -11.04
C VAL A 80 27.77 37.81 -11.49
N ALA A 81 27.04 37.38 -12.52
CA ALA A 81 27.19 36.12 -13.22
C ALA A 81 28.66 35.83 -13.54
N ARG A 82 29.22 34.80 -12.90
CA ARG A 82 30.41 34.14 -13.43
C ARG A 82 29.97 33.29 -14.60
N ALA A 83 30.41 33.70 -15.78
CA ALA A 83 30.36 32.92 -17.00
C ALA A 83 30.90 31.50 -16.72
N LEU A 84 30.04 30.51 -16.92
CA LEU A 84 30.47 29.12 -17.01
C LEU A 84 31.35 28.98 -18.27
N PRO A 85 32.58 28.48 -18.17
CA PRO A 85 33.34 28.08 -19.34
C PRO A 85 32.61 26.90 -19.99
N GLY A 86 32.30 27.06 -21.27
CA GLY A 86 31.74 26.00 -22.09
C GLY A 86 32.74 24.86 -22.29
N ASN A 87 32.17 23.74 -22.73
CA ASN A 87 32.84 22.58 -23.32
C ASN A 87 33.77 21.83 -22.36
N GLU A 88 33.32 20.66 -21.88
CA GLU A 88 34.03 19.41 -22.19
C GLU A 88 33.18 18.16 -21.86
N ARG A 89 33.01 17.34 -22.89
CA ARG A 89 32.69 15.90 -22.90
C ARG A 89 31.41 15.44 -22.19
N ARG A 90 30.38 15.33 -23.03
CA ARG A 90 29.47 14.19 -23.04
C ARG A 90 30.29 12.89 -22.98
N GLU A 91 30.43 12.31 -21.79
CA GLU A 91 30.89 10.93 -21.65
C GLU A 91 29.84 10.04 -22.33
N GLU A 92 30.27 9.46 -23.44
CA GLU A 92 29.59 8.38 -24.13
C GLU A 92 29.35 7.25 -23.13
N PRO A 93 28.14 6.66 -23.06
CA PRO A 93 27.88 5.53 -22.20
C PRO A 93 28.89 4.41 -22.52
N PRO A 94 29.53 3.80 -21.52
CA PRO A 94 30.52 2.76 -21.77
C PRO A 94 29.85 1.63 -22.58
N ALA A 95 30.52 1.26 -23.67
CA ALA A 95 30.12 0.20 -24.56
C ALA A 95 29.61 -1.05 -23.80
N PRO A 96 28.60 -1.77 -24.32
CA PRO A 96 28.12 -2.99 -23.71
C PRO A 96 29.28 -3.94 -23.52
N ARG A 97 29.59 -4.27 -22.26
CA ARG A 97 30.59 -5.25 -21.88
C ARG A 97 30.39 -6.50 -22.73
N ALA A 98 31.45 -6.89 -23.45
CA ALA A 98 31.50 -8.13 -24.19
C ALA A 98 30.97 -9.27 -23.31
N LYS A 99 30.01 -10.02 -23.85
CA LYS A 99 29.51 -11.24 -23.24
C LYS A 99 30.70 -12.10 -22.83
N PRO A 100 30.79 -12.59 -21.59
CA PRO A 100 31.80 -13.57 -21.23
C PRO A 100 31.68 -14.78 -22.17
N ALA A 101 32.81 -15.21 -22.71
CA ALA A 101 32.92 -16.38 -23.55
C ALA A 101 32.21 -17.55 -22.86
N ALA A 102 31.21 -18.10 -23.54
CA ALA A 102 30.54 -19.31 -23.10
C ALA A 102 31.60 -20.41 -22.88
N PRO A 103 31.55 -21.16 -21.77
CA PRO A 103 32.40 -22.34 -21.63
C PRO A 103 32.12 -23.28 -22.80
N GLU A 104 33.20 -23.73 -23.45
CA GLU A 104 33.15 -24.70 -24.53
C GLU A 104 32.24 -25.86 -24.13
N ARG A 105 31.16 -26.05 -24.87
CA ARG A 105 30.33 -27.26 -24.74
C ARG A 105 31.25 -28.46 -24.99
N PRO A 106 31.32 -29.44 -24.08
CA PRO A 106 31.96 -30.71 -24.40
C PRO A 106 31.24 -31.29 -25.62
N THR A 107 31.98 -31.45 -26.70
CA THR A 107 31.53 -32.16 -27.90
C THR A 107 31.21 -33.59 -27.49
N LEU A 108 29.93 -33.90 -27.37
CA LEU A 108 29.48 -35.28 -27.25
C LEU A 108 30.00 -36.05 -28.47
N PRO A 109 30.51 -37.27 -28.30
CA PRO A 109 30.95 -38.09 -29.41
C PRO A 109 29.77 -38.30 -30.34
N VAL A 110 29.98 -37.93 -31.60
CA VAL A 110 29.09 -38.24 -32.73
C VAL A 110 28.82 -39.73 -32.69
N ALA A 111 27.63 -40.09 -32.21
CA ALA A 111 27.13 -41.44 -32.29
C ALA A 111 27.13 -41.80 -33.79
N LYS A 112 27.89 -42.86 -34.10
CA LYS A 112 27.95 -43.51 -35.40
C LYS A 112 26.59 -43.44 -36.08
N LEU A 113 26.57 -42.77 -37.24
CA LEU A 113 25.56 -42.95 -38.27
C LEU A 113 25.41 -44.46 -38.50
N LEU A 114 24.33 -45.02 -37.98
CA LEU A 114 23.82 -46.30 -38.42
C LEU A 114 23.25 -46.08 -39.84
N PRO A 115 23.49 -47.02 -40.77
CA PRO A 115 23.05 -46.90 -42.15
C PRO A 115 21.53 -46.83 -42.22
N ALA A 116 21.05 -45.96 -43.12
CA ALA A 116 19.68 -45.84 -43.54
C ALA A 116 19.19 -47.18 -44.13
N ALA A 117 18.62 -48.02 -43.27
CA ALA A 117 17.81 -49.16 -43.67
C ALA A 117 16.38 -48.86 -43.21
N GLU A 118 15.52 -48.61 -44.21
CA GLU A 118 14.07 -48.80 -44.18
C GLU A 118 13.35 -48.31 -42.92
N VAL A 119 13.18 -46.99 -42.84
CA VAL A 119 12.01 -46.44 -42.12
C VAL A 119 10.87 -46.45 -43.13
N GLU A 120 10.20 -47.60 -43.24
CA GLU A 120 8.86 -47.66 -43.85
C GLU A 120 8.01 -46.58 -43.19
N ALA A 121 7.37 -45.79 -44.05
CA ALA A 121 6.43 -44.76 -43.68
C ALA A 121 5.21 -45.40 -42.99
N THR A 122 5.32 -45.67 -41.69
CA THR A 122 4.14 -45.79 -40.84
C THR A 122 3.55 -44.39 -40.72
N GLY A 123 2.75 -44.01 -41.72
CA GLY A 123 1.84 -42.89 -41.61
C GLY A 123 0.94 -43.16 -40.42
N ILE A 124 1.24 -42.51 -39.30
CA ILE A 124 0.33 -42.49 -38.16
C ILE A 124 -0.88 -41.72 -38.65
N ASP A 125 -1.96 -42.44 -38.95
CA ASP A 125 -3.24 -41.86 -39.31
C ASP A 125 -3.81 -41.14 -38.07
N VAL A 126 -3.56 -39.83 -38.02
CA VAL A 126 -4.01 -38.91 -36.95
C VAL A 126 -5.55 -38.81 -36.90
N SER A 127 -6.27 -39.41 -37.85
CA SER A 127 -7.73 -39.39 -37.93
C SER A 127 -8.44 -40.20 -36.84
N THR A 128 -7.69 -40.95 -36.01
CA THR A 128 -8.26 -41.76 -34.90
C THR A 128 -7.81 -41.28 -33.53
N ILE A 129 -7.44 -40.00 -33.37
CA ILE A 129 -7.38 -39.41 -32.03
C ILE A 129 -8.83 -39.16 -31.60
N ASP A 130 -9.39 -40.12 -30.87
CA ASP A 130 -10.60 -39.95 -30.09
C ASP A 130 -10.38 -38.78 -29.12
N ILE A 131 -10.82 -37.59 -29.52
CA ILE A 131 -10.87 -36.44 -28.62
C ILE A 131 -11.95 -36.80 -27.59
N PRO A 132 -11.60 -37.02 -26.32
CA PRO A 132 -12.58 -37.38 -25.31
C PRO A 132 -13.62 -36.26 -25.26
N GLN A 133 -14.85 -36.61 -25.61
CA GLN A 133 -16.02 -35.73 -25.55
C GLN A 133 -16.00 -35.04 -24.20
N THR A 134 -15.80 -33.71 -24.18
CA THR A 134 -15.75 -32.95 -22.93
C THR A 134 -17.04 -33.21 -22.16
N PRO A 135 -16.96 -33.76 -20.94
CA PRO A 135 -18.16 -34.23 -20.26
C PRO A 135 -19.03 -33.02 -19.89
N ALA A 136 -20.34 -33.14 -20.11
CA ALA A 136 -21.29 -32.02 -20.12
C ALA A 136 -21.31 -31.18 -18.81
N TRP A 137 -20.83 -31.73 -17.69
CA TRP A 137 -20.69 -31.01 -16.43
C TRP A 137 -19.60 -29.91 -16.46
N LEU A 138 -18.56 -30.01 -17.30
CA LEU A 138 -17.60 -28.90 -17.49
C LEU A 138 -18.29 -27.66 -18.06
N ARG A 139 -19.38 -27.84 -18.80
CA ARG A 139 -20.23 -26.76 -19.29
C ARG A 139 -21.07 -26.11 -18.18
N HIS A 140 -21.10 -26.64 -16.97
CA HIS A 140 -21.73 -25.98 -15.83
C HIS A 140 -20.70 -25.42 -14.83
N LEU A 141 -19.45 -25.87 -14.93
CA LEU A 141 -18.37 -25.44 -14.04
C LEU A 141 -18.04 -23.95 -14.18
N HIS A 142 -18.11 -23.38 -15.39
CA HIS A 142 -17.90 -21.94 -15.59
C HIS A 142 -19.00 -21.08 -14.97
N TRP A 143 -20.24 -21.56 -14.89
CA TRP A 143 -21.32 -20.87 -14.18
C TRP A 143 -21.12 -20.86 -12.67
N VAL A 144 -20.64 -21.97 -12.10
CA VAL A 144 -20.28 -22.04 -10.67
C VAL A 144 -19.11 -21.11 -10.37
N LEU A 145 -18.10 -21.07 -11.24
CA LEU A 145 -16.96 -20.16 -11.11
C LEU A 145 -17.39 -18.68 -11.19
N ALA A 146 -18.29 -18.35 -12.12
CA ALA A 146 -18.85 -17.01 -12.21
C ALA A 146 -19.60 -16.61 -10.93
N LEU A 147 -20.45 -17.50 -10.40
CA LEU A 147 -21.15 -17.27 -9.13
C LEU A 147 -20.18 -17.14 -7.94
N ALA A 148 -19.12 -17.94 -7.90
CA ALA A 148 -18.10 -17.89 -6.85
C ALA A 148 -17.27 -16.60 -6.88
N LEU A 149 -17.18 -15.92 -8.03
CA LEU A 149 -16.47 -14.64 -8.17
C LEU A 149 -17.33 -13.44 -7.76
N ILE A 150 -18.66 -13.57 -7.65
CA ILE A 150 -19.55 -12.44 -7.31
C ILE A 150 -19.17 -11.76 -5.99
N PRO A 151 -18.91 -12.47 -4.87
CA PRO A 151 -18.52 -11.82 -3.62
C PRO A 151 -17.20 -11.06 -3.73
N LEU A 152 -16.26 -11.57 -4.55
CA LEU A 152 -14.97 -10.95 -4.78
C LEU A 152 -15.12 -9.67 -5.61
N VAL A 153 -15.94 -9.71 -6.65
CA VAL A 153 -16.30 -8.53 -7.45
C VAL A 153 -16.99 -7.49 -6.57
N ILE A 154 -17.95 -7.89 -5.72
CA ILE A 154 -18.61 -6.98 -4.77
C ILE A 154 -17.61 -6.38 -3.78
N SER A 155 -16.66 -7.16 -3.27
CA SER A 155 -15.61 -6.66 -2.38
C SER A 155 -14.66 -5.69 -3.09
N LEU A 156 -14.41 -5.86 -4.39
CA LEU A 156 -13.61 -4.93 -5.18
C LEU A 156 -14.38 -3.64 -5.50
N LEU A 157 -15.69 -3.71 -5.72
CA LEU A 157 -16.52 -2.53 -5.93
C LEU A 157 -16.79 -1.76 -4.63
N HIS A 158 -16.83 -2.42 -3.47
CA HIS A 158 -16.89 -1.73 -2.16
C HIS A 158 -15.57 -1.06 -1.75
N LYS A 159 -14.51 -1.15 -2.58
CA LYS A 159 -13.21 -0.49 -2.33
C LYS A 159 -13.29 1.04 -2.32
N ASP A 160 -14.44 1.62 -2.62
CA ASP A 160 -14.71 3.05 -2.43
C ASP A 160 -14.65 3.48 -0.96
N GLU A 161 -14.89 2.59 0.02
CA GLU A 161 -14.71 2.90 1.45
C GLU A 161 -13.26 3.33 1.77
N GLY A 162 -12.28 2.75 1.07
CA GLY A 162 -10.88 3.16 1.21
C GLY A 162 -10.59 4.57 0.67
N ARG A 163 -11.42 5.06 -0.27
CA ARG A 163 -11.29 6.40 -0.85
C ARG A 163 -11.78 7.46 0.13
N ASP A 164 -12.87 7.15 0.85
CA ASP A 164 -13.39 7.98 1.93
C ASP A 164 -12.39 8.07 3.11
N ASP A 165 -11.79 6.95 3.50
CA ASP A 165 -10.70 6.91 4.49
C ASP A 165 -9.49 7.79 4.11
N ILE A 166 -9.13 7.81 2.82
CA ILE A 166 -8.01 8.63 2.33
C ILE A 166 -8.38 10.11 2.37
N LYS A 167 -9.61 10.47 1.98
CA LYS A 167 -10.12 11.84 2.01
C LYS A 167 -10.12 12.40 3.43
N GLU A 168 -10.66 11.65 4.39
CA GLU A 168 -10.68 12.05 5.80
C GLU A 168 -9.26 12.26 6.36
N ARG A 169 -8.33 11.33 6.08
CA ARG A 169 -6.92 11.47 6.52
C ARG A 169 -6.22 12.66 5.85
N PHE A 170 -6.55 12.95 4.61
CA PHE A 170 -6.00 14.10 3.89
C PHE A 170 -6.51 15.42 4.49
N GLU A 171 -7.81 15.54 4.76
CA GLU A 171 -8.37 16.71 5.44
C GLU A 171 -7.77 16.89 6.84
N GLN A 172 -7.61 15.80 7.58
CA GLN A 172 -6.94 15.80 8.88
C GLN A 172 -5.48 16.26 8.78
N THR A 173 -4.78 15.91 7.70
CA THR A 173 -3.41 16.36 7.44
C THR A 173 -3.39 17.85 7.07
N ILE A 174 -4.30 18.31 6.20
CA ILE A 174 -4.42 19.71 5.78
C ILE A 174 -4.71 20.62 6.97
N SER A 175 -5.59 20.21 7.89
CA SER A 175 -5.97 21.02 9.06
C SER A 175 -4.79 21.41 9.96
N GLN A 176 -3.66 20.67 9.88
CA GLN A 176 -2.44 20.95 10.64
C GLN A 176 -1.49 21.95 9.95
N LEU A 177 -1.77 22.37 8.71
CA LEU A 177 -0.94 23.30 7.95
C LEU A 177 -1.39 24.77 8.15
N PRO A 178 -0.49 25.75 7.94
CA PRO A 178 -0.87 27.17 7.86
C PRO A 178 -1.88 27.43 6.74
N GLU A 179 -2.84 28.35 6.97
CA GLU A 179 -4.04 28.56 6.12
C GLU A 179 -3.74 28.77 4.63
N GLU A 180 -2.63 29.44 4.31
CA GLU A 180 -2.20 29.70 2.93
C GLU A 180 -1.89 28.42 2.14
N ARG A 181 -1.31 27.40 2.80
CA ARG A 181 -1.04 26.09 2.18
C ARG A 181 -2.27 25.19 2.15
N GLN A 182 -3.22 25.40 3.05
CA GLN A 182 -4.46 24.60 3.07
C GLN A 182 -5.26 24.80 1.79
N GLN A 183 -5.35 26.05 1.32
CA GLN A 183 -6.08 26.39 0.10
C GLN A 183 -5.43 25.78 -1.14
N GLN A 184 -4.09 25.83 -1.23
CA GLN A 184 -3.35 25.23 -2.35
C GLN A 184 -3.50 23.70 -2.38
N ALA A 185 -3.47 23.04 -1.23
CA ALA A 185 -3.65 21.59 -1.14
C ALA A 185 -5.08 21.16 -1.52
N ARG A 186 -6.11 21.94 -1.14
CA ARG A 186 -7.51 21.68 -1.54
C ARG A 186 -7.74 21.88 -3.04
N GLN A 187 -7.21 22.96 -3.62
CA GLN A 187 -7.34 23.22 -5.07
C GLN A 187 -6.73 22.10 -5.91
N LYS A 188 -5.51 21.66 -5.56
CA LYS A 188 -4.87 20.55 -6.27
C LYS A 188 -5.56 19.21 -6.04
N TRP A 189 -6.20 19.01 -4.88
CA TRP A 189 -7.02 17.82 -4.66
C TRP A 189 -8.17 17.76 -5.67
N ASP A 190 -8.87 18.88 -5.87
CA ASP A 190 -9.96 18.98 -6.84
C ASP A 190 -9.47 18.77 -8.29
N GLU A 191 -8.26 19.24 -8.64
CA GLU A 191 -7.63 19.01 -9.95
C GLU A 191 -7.28 17.54 -10.18
N VAL A 192 -6.78 16.84 -9.15
CA VAL A 192 -6.51 15.40 -9.21
C VAL A 192 -7.81 14.60 -9.31
N GLU A 193 -8.87 14.99 -8.60
CA GLU A 193 -10.18 14.33 -8.69
C GLU A 193 -10.83 14.50 -10.07
N LYS A 194 -10.56 15.63 -10.74
CA LYS A 194 -10.94 15.87 -12.15
C LYS A 194 -10.02 15.17 -13.16
N GLY A 195 -8.91 14.59 -12.72
CA GLY A 195 -7.93 13.90 -13.57
C GLY A 195 -7.01 14.85 -14.35
N GLU A 196 -6.96 16.13 -13.99
CA GLU A 196 -6.14 17.15 -14.65
C GLU A 196 -4.71 17.21 -14.08
N ALA A 197 -4.51 16.73 -12.85
CA ALA A 197 -3.22 16.71 -12.17
C ALA A 197 -2.81 15.28 -11.79
N SER A 198 -1.49 15.05 -11.71
CA SER A 198 -0.94 13.78 -11.26
C SER A 198 -1.05 13.65 -9.75
N GLU A 199 -1.39 12.45 -9.25
CA GLU A 199 -1.47 12.21 -7.81
C GLU A 199 -0.15 12.54 -7.10
N ASP A 200 1.00 12.32 -7.75
CA ASP A 200 2.31 12.55 -7.15
C ASP A 200 2.58 14.03 -6.81
N GLU A 201 2.08 14.97 -7.62
CA GLU A 201 2.17 16.41 -7.37
C GLU A 201 1.42 16.85 -6.10
N LEU A 202 0.35 16.13 -5.76
CA LEU A 202 -0.39 16.36 -4.53
C LEU A 202 0.46 15.95 -3.31
N PHE A 203 1.14 14.81 -3.38
CA PHE A 203 1.98 14.33 -2.28
C PHE A 203 3.25 15.16 -2.11
N GLU A 204 3.74 15.83 -3.15
CA GLU A 204 4.90 16.73 -3.04
C GLU A 204 4.64 17.93 -2.13
N MET A 205 3.38 18.38 -2.05
CA MET A 205 2.98 19.51 -1.21
C MET A 205 2.70 19.11 0.24
N LEU A 206 2.49 17.82 0.50
CA LEU A 206 2.27 17.31 1.85
C LEU A 206 3.57 17.30 2.67
N PRO A 207 3.51 17.69 3.95
CA PRO A 207 4.68 17.65 4.83
C PRO A 207 5.18 16.20 4.95
N ARG A 208 6.47 15.99 4.68
CA ARG A 208 7.12 14.67 4.65
C ARG A 208 6.61 13.72 3.56
N LYS A 209 5.94 14.22 2.51
CA LYS A 209 5.42 13.43 1.37
C LYS A 209 4.58 12.21 1.79
N ARG A 210 3.78 12.37 2.86
CA ARG A 210 2.97 11.28 3.46
C ARG A 210 1.67 11.79 4.06
N LEU A 211 0.67 10.92 4.07
CA LEU A 211 -0.59 11.12 4.80
C LEU A 211 -0.41 10.75 6.27
N VAL A 212 -1.20 11.35 7.16
CA VAL A 212 -1.26 10.95 8.57
C VAL A 212 -1.69 9.48 8.66
N GLY A 213 -0.93 8.67 9.41
CA GLY A 213 -1.15 7.23 9.54
C GLY A 213 -0.49 6.34 8.48
N ALA A 214 0.10 6.91 7.42
CA ALA A 214 0.90 6.14 6.47
C ALA A 214 2.31 5.87 7.04
N PHE A 215 2.71 4.60 7.08
CA PHE A 215 4.02 4.17 7.56
C PHE A 215 5.16 4.47 6.56
N LEU A 216 4.84 4.61 5.27
CA LEU A 216 5.82 4.82 4.20
C LEU A 216 5.43 6.03 3.33
N PRO A 217 6.38 6.92 2.97
CA PRO A 217 6.13 8.00 2.03
C PRO A 217 5.86 7.43 0.63
N ARG A 218 5.04 8.11 -0.17
CA ARG A 218 4.63 7.60 -1.50
C ARG A 218 5.80 7.39 -2.46
N SER A 219 6.91 8.08 -2.24
CA SER A 219 8.12 7.98 -3.06
C SER A 219 8.95 6.70 -2.84
N THR A 220 8.56 5.77 -1.95
CA THR A 220 9.26 4.48 -1.83
C THR A 220 8.74 3.47 -2.85
N ILE A 221 9.65 2.69 -3.43
CA ILE A 221 9.43 1.67 -4.47
C ILE A 221 8.39 0.59 -4.08
N VAL A 222 7.95 0.54 -2.82
CA VAL A 222 7.05 -0.48 -2.25
C VAL A 222 5.60 0.02 -2.14
N HIS A 223 5.19 1.01 -2.92
CA HIS A 223 3.80 1.50 -3.01
C HIS A 223 3.05 0.88 -4.18
#